data_AF-A0A1I5SHY1-F1
#
_entry.id   AF-A0A1I5SHY1-F1
#
_cell.length_a   1.000
_cell.length_b   1.000
_cell.length_c   1.000
_cell.angle_alpha   90.00
_cell.angle_beta   90.00
_cell.angle_gamma   90.00
#
_symmetry.space_group_name_H-M   'P 1'
#
loop_
_entity.id
_entity.type
_entity.pdbx_description
1 polymer ?
#
loop_
_entity_poly.entity_id
_entity_poly.type
_entity_poly.pdbx_seq_one_letter_code
_entity_poly.pdbx_strand_id
1 'polypeptide(L)'
;MRTLNRLLLVSLLAVVPFAAYADDAPSAEPDVTIRQEGDKTIEEFRVNGFLYAIKVTPKTGKPYFLVRADGSDGNFVRSDYPDMLIPAWEIFKW
;
A
#
# COMPACT_ATOMS: atom_id res chain seq x y z
N MET A 1 -24.33 -31.33 -45.63
CA MET A 1 -24.67 -30.61 -44.38
C MET A 1 -23.52 -30.73 -43.35
N ARG A 2 -22.28 -30.33 -43.69
CA ARG A 2 -21.08 -30.60 -42.87
C ARG A 2 -20.08 -29.44 -42.80
N THR A 3 -20.55 -28.20 -42.85
CA THR A 3 -19.66 -27.02 -42.84
C THR A 3 -19.99 -25.99 -41.77
N LEU A 4 -21.08 -26.20 -41.01
CA LEU A 4 -21.52 -25.21 -40.00
C LEU A 4 -20.73 -25.26 -38.68
N ASN A 5 -19.91 -26.29 -38.46
CA ASN A 5 -19.27 -26.54 -37.16
C ASN A 5 -17.80 -26.09 -37.06
N ARG A 6 -17.28 -25.35 -38.05
CA ARG A 6 -15.86 -24.97 -38.11
C ARG A 6 -15.59 -23.48 -37.87
N LEU A 7 -16.62 -22.64 -37.78
CA LEU A 7 -16.44 -21.20 -37.60
C LEU A 7 -16.78 -20.70 -36.18
N LEU A 8 -17.26 -21.57 -35.29
CA LEU A 8 -17.47 -21.26 -33.87
C LEU A 8 -16.20 -21.39 -33.01
N LEU A 9 -15.09 -21.90 -33.57
CA LEU A 9 -13.82 -22.06 -32.85
C LEU A 9 -12.86 -20.86 -33.00
N VAL A 10 -13.22 -19.83 -33.78
CA VAL A 10 -12.38 -18.63 -33.97
C VAL A 10 -12.86 -17.47 -33.08
N SER A 11 -14.07 -17.50 -32.54
CA SER A 11 -14.58 -16.46 -31.63
C SER A 11 -14.21 -16.67 -30.16
N LEU A 12 -13.53 -17.77 -29.82
CA LEU A 12 -13.08 -18.08 -28.46
C LEU A 12 -11.55 -17.94 -28.29
N LEU A 13 -10.95 -16.96 -28.97
CA LEU A 13 -9.78 -16.26 -28.45
C LEU A 13 -10.32 -15.12 -27.57
N ALA A 14 -10.98 -15.47 -26.47
CA ALA A 14 -10.38 -15.26 -25.16
C ALA A 14 -9.85 -13.82 -25.03
N VAL A 15 -10.81 -12.90 -24.95
CA VAL A 15 -10.65 -11.61 -24.28
C VAL A 15 -10.25 -11.91 -22.83
N VAL A 16 -8.97 -12.20 -22.63
CA VAL A 16 -8.34 -12.04 -21.33
C VAL A 16 -7.76 -10.63 -21.40
N PRO A 17 -8.31 -9.63 -20.70
CA PRO A 17 -7.50 -8.46 -20.41
C PRO A 17 -6.36 -9.01 -19.54
N PHE A 18 -5.21 -9.25 -20.19
CA PHE A 18 -3.95 -9.42 -19.49
C PHE A 18 -3.80 -8.11 -18.71
N ALA A 19 -4.17 -8.14 -17.43
CA ALA A 19 -3.92 -7.02 -16.53
C ALA A 19 -2.40 -6.86 -16.54
N ALA A 20 -1.92 -5.93 -17.35
CA ALA A 20 -0.54 -5.52 -17.39
C ALA A 20 -0.28 -4.84 -16.04
N TYR A 21 0.13 -5.64 -15.06
CA TYR A 21 0.84 -5.12 -13.92
C TYR A 21 2.17 -4.60 -14.48
N ALA A 22 2.25 -3.28 -14.65
CA ALA A 22 3.51 -2.64 -14.96
C ALA A 22 4.44 -2.91 -13.78
N ASP A 23 5.46 -3.73 -14.01
CA ASP A 23 6.59 -3.87 -13.10
C ASP A 23 7.42 -2.60 -13.27
N ASP A 24 7.10 -1.57 -12.49
CA ASP A 24 7.86 -0.33 -12.47
C ASP A 24 9.30 -0.67 -12.09
N ALA A 25 10.27 -0.21 -12.89
CA ALA A 25 11.68 -0.35 -12.55
C ALA A 25 11.91 0.22 -11.13
N PRO A 26 12.83 -0.35 -10.31
CA PRO A 26 13.04 0.11 -8.95
C PRO A 26 13.45 1.58 -8.94
N SER A 27 12.48 2.46 -8.78
CA SER A 27 12.65 3.89 -8.59
C SER A 27 13.08 4.12 -7.16
N ALA A 28 13.98 5.07 -6.94
CA ALA A 28 14.33 5.52 -5.59
C ALA A 28 13.20 6.32 -4.93
N GLU A 29 12.14 6.63 -5.68
CA GLU A 29 10.95 7.31 -5.18
C GLU A 29 10.10 6.33 -4.36
N PRO A 30 9.62 6.75 -3.17
CA PRO A 30 8.75 5.91 -2.37
C PRO A 30 7.36 5.80 -3.01
N ASP A 31 6.81 4.59 -3.03
CA ASP A 31 5.40 4.36 -3.24
C ASP A 31 4.61 4.89 -2.03
N VAL A 32 3.61 5.72 -2.29
CA VAL A 32 2.77 6.34 -1.26
C VAL A 32 1.34 5.86 -1.40
N THR A 33 0.91 5.02 -0.47
CA THR A 33 -0.48 4.58 -0.38
C THR A 33 -1.26 5.47 0.58
N ILE A 34 -2.30 6.14 0.09
CA ILE A 34 -3.15 7.03 0.87
C ILE A 34 -4.50 6.35 1.14
N ARG A 35 -4.91 6.29 2.40
CA ARG A 35 -6.25 5.85 2.80
C ARG A 35 -6.88 6.79 3.82
N GLN A 36 -8.21 6.84 3.81
CA GLN A 36 -8.97 7.43 4.92
C GLN A 36 -9.43 6.33 5.87
N GLU A 37 -9.26 6.55 7.16
CA GLU A 37 -9.66 5.63 8.21
C GLU A 37 -10.41 6.43 9.28
N GLY A 38 -11.74 6.44 9.22
CA GLY A 38 -12.57 7.26 10.11
C GLY A 38 -12.26 8.75 9.97
N ASP A 39 -11.86 9.39 11.07
CA ASP A 39 -11.51 10.82 11.13
C ASP A 39 -10.00 11.09 10.94
N LYS A 40 -9.24 10.20 10.29
CA LYS A 40 -7.81 10.40 9.99
C LYS A 40 -7.47 9.95 8.57
N THR A 41 -6.53 10.66 7.96
CA THR A 41 -5.87 10.25 6.71
C THR A 41 -4.55 9.60 7.05
N ILE A 42 -4.29 8.44 6.46
CA ILE A 42 -3.05 7.68 6.63
C ILE A 42 -2.33 7.61 5.28
N GLU A 43 -1.07 8.01 5.27
CA GLU A 43 -0.17 7.93 4.11
C GLU A 43 0.96 6.96 4.47
N GLU A 44 1.05 5.82 3.78
CA GLU A 44 2.10 4.82 3.95
C GLU A 44 3.18 5.00 2.90
N PHE A 45 4.44 5.14 3.33
CA PHE A 45 5.59 5.34 2.45
C PHE A 45 6.42 4.06 2.38
N ARG A 46 6.53 3.48 1.18
CA ARG A 46 7.23 2.23 0.91
C ARG A 46 8.34 2.46 -0.10
N VAL A 47 9.53 1.93 0.16
CA VAL A 47 10.62 1.88 -0.82
C VAL A 47 10.94 0.42 -1.07
N ASN A 48 10.90 -0.04 -2.31
CA ASN A 48 11.10 -1.46 -2.66
C ASN A 48 10.21 -2.41 -1.83
N GLY A 49 8.96 -2.01 -1.57
CA GLY A 49 8.01 -2.75 -0.72
C GLY A 49 8.21 -2.61 0.79
N PHE A 50 9.34 -2.05 1.24
CA PHE A 50 9.61 -1.82 2.66
C PHE A 50 8.91 -0.57 3.19
N LEU A 51 7.92 -0.75 4.07
CA LEU A 51 7.25 0.34 4.78
C LEU A 51 8.23 0.97 5.79
N TYR A 52 8.71 2.18 5.51
CA TYR A 52 9.67 2.87 6.37
C TYR A 52 9.05 4.01 7.17
N ALA A 53 7.96 4.59 6.67
CA ALA A 53 7.25 5.66 7.37
C ALA A 53 5.73 5.58 7.14
N ILE A 54 4.98 6.08 8.12
CA ILE A 54 3.54 6.31 8.06
C ILE A 54 3.28 7.73 8.54
N LYS A 55 2.62 8.54 7.73
CA LYS A 55 2.12 9.84 8.16
C LYS A 55 0.66 9.72 8.52
N VAL A 56 0.32 10.15 9.72
CA VAL A 56 -1.06 10.21 10.20
C VAL A 56 -1.48 11.66 10.27
N THR A 57 -2.54 12.01 9.54
CA THR A 57 -3.17 13.32 9.56
C THR A 57 -4.55 13.19 10.19
N PRO A 58 -4.68 13.42 11.51
CA PRO A 58 -5.98 13.41 12.18
C PRO A 58 -6.82 14.64 11.80
N LYS A 59 -8.14 14.52 11.82
CA LYS A 59 -9.09 15.63 11.61
C LYS A 59 -8.94 16.74 12.65
N THR A 60 -8.61 16.35 13.88
CA THR A 60 -8.33 17.27 14.99
C THR A 60 -6.97 16.94 15.58
N GLY A 61 -6.02 17.87 15.48
CA GLY A 61 -4.66 17.69 15.97
C GLY A 61 -3.61 17.95 14.90
N LYS A 62 -2.34 17.79 15.27
CA LYS A 62 -1.23 17.96 14.34
C LYS A 62 -0.90 16.63 13.65
N PRO A 63 -0.57 16.64 12.34
CA PRO A 63 -0.03 15.48 11.68
C PRO A 63 1.26 15.00 12.36
N TYR A 64 1.51 13.69 12.32
CA TYR A 64 2.75 13.11 12.84
C TYR A 64 3.22 11.94 12.00
N PHE A 65 4.52 11.67 12.08
CA PHE A 65 5.16 10.57 11.38
C PHE A 65 5.52 9.46 12.36
N LEU A 66 5.23 8.24 11.94
CA LEU A 66 5.70 7.01 12.54
C LEU A 66 6.80 6.47 11.63
N VAL A 67 8.03 6.37 12.12
CA VAL A 67 9.20 5.93 11.34
C VAL A 67 9.71 4.63 11.94
N ARG A 68 10.11 3.68 11.09
CA ARG A 68 10.73 2.44 11.60
C ARG A 68 12.04 2.74 12.30
N ALA A 69 12.19 2.23 13.52
CA ALA A 69 13.39 2.49 14.34
C ALA A 69 14.58 1.61 13.96
N ASP A 70 14.35 0.34 13.58
CA ASP A 70 15.40 -0.68 13.52
C ASP A 70 15.32 -1.60 12.29
N GLY A 71 14.44 -1.30 11.32
CA GLY A 71 14.23 -2.15 10.16
C GLY A 71 13.42 -3.44 10.42
N SER A 72 12.98 -3.68 11.66
CA SER A 72 12.23 -4.87 12.07
C SER A 72 10.71 -4.69 11.98
N ASP A 73 9.98 -5.81 11.87
CA ASP A 73 8.52 -5.84 11.86
C ASP A 73 7.91 -5.50 13.22
N GLY A 74 7.39 -4.26 13.33
CA GLY A 74 6.50 -3.84 14.39
C GLY A 74 6.95 -2.60 15.20
N ASN A 75 8.22 -2.19 15.10
CA ASN A 75 8.73 -1.07 15.89
C ASN A 75 8.69 0.25 15.11
N PHE A 76 7.68 1.08 15.40
CA PHE A 76 7.59 2.44 14.92
C PHE A 76 7.79 3.44 16.05
N VAL A 77 8.54 4.50 15.76
CA VAL A 77 8.81 5.60 16.67
C VAL A 77 8.27 6.89 16.07
N ARG A 78 7.73 7.75 16.92
CA ARG A 78 7.23 9.05 16.48
C ARG A 78 8.40 9.95 16.15
N SER A 79 8.42 10.50 14.94
CA SER A 79 9.55 11.34 14.48
C SER A 79 9.76 12.58 15.36
N ASP A 80 8.69 13.16 15.91
CA ASP A 80 8.75 14.31 16.82
C ASP A 80 9.04 13.94 18.29
N TYR A 81 9.04 12.66 18.65
CA TYR A 81 9.36 12.13 19.99
C TYR A 81 10.20 10.84 19.87
N PRO A 82 11.51 10.95 19.54
CA PRO A 82 12.34 9.80 19.21
C PRO A 82 12.59 8.85 20.39
N ASP A 83 12.49 9.33 21.63
CA ASP A 83 12.66 8.50 22.83
C ASP A 83 11.39 7.69 23.19
N MET A 84 10.27 7.95 22.50
CA MET A 84 8.99 7.33 22.79
C MET A 84 8.78 6.08 21.91
N LEU A 85 8.99 4.90 22.49
CA LEU A 85 8.60 3.63 21.89
C LEU A 85 7.07 3.55 21.86
N ILE A 86 6.46 3.47 20.67
CA ILE A 86 5.02 3.28 20.57
C ILE A 86 4.72 1.81 20.86
N PRO A 87 3.87 1.50 21.85
CA PRO A 87 3.52 0.12 22.13
C PRO A 87 2.81 -0.53 20.94
N ALA A 88 3.29 -1.71 20.52
CA ALA A 88 2.73 -2.47 19.40
C ALA A 88 1.25 -2.88 19.57
N TRP A 89 0.68 -2.79 20.78
CA TRP A 89 -0.71 -3.14 21.08
C TRP A 89 -1.70 -1.98 20.94
N GLU A 90 -1.23 -0.74 20.77
CA GLU A 90 -2.09 0.45 20.70
C GLU A 90 -2.59 0.74 19.26
N ILE A 91 -2.24 -0.11 18.29
CA ILE A 91 -2.54 0.07 16.85
C ILE A 91 -4.05 -0.08 16.55
N PHE A 92 -4.84 -0.67 17.45
CA PHE A 92 -6.29 -0.79 17.28
C PHE A 92 -7.03 -0.19 18.48
N LYS A 93 -7.40 1.09 18.36
CA LYS A 93 -8.54 1.66 19.10
C LYS A 93 -9.64 2.01 18.11
N TRP A 94 -10.80 1.38 18.34
CA TRP A 94 -12.08 1.62 17.68
C TRP A 94 -12.74 2.89 18.19
#